data_AF-A0A914Z5U8-F1
#
_entry.id   AF-A0A914Z5U8-F1
#
_cell.length_a   1.000
_cell.length_b   1.000
_cell.length_c   1.000
_cell.angle_alpha   90.00
_cell.angle_beta   90.00
_cell.angle_gamma   90.00
#
_symmetry.space_group_name_H-M   'P 1'
#
loop_
_entity.id
_entity.type
_entity.pdbx_description
1 polymer ?
#
loop_
_entity_poly.entity_id
_entity_poly.type
_entity_poly.pdbx_seq_one_letter_code
_entity_poly.pdbx_strand_id
1 'polypeptide(L)'
;MIESVERVIDIPAYDADGLPVAGSAYKSVSNMTPVEAKKHRSFWDPAISASLKEGTITKPDKTIRNPYTQKPLKYKDLLPVVFTAIDETLSHAQRYMCPVTRDVLTNSTKCCYLKTSSRVVNAACIEMILKDGSDPINGKPLTKDDVISMHRGGTGYARTNMLKANLYRPQMALA
;
A
#
# COMPACT_ATOMS: atom_id res chain seq x y z
N MET A 1 34.40 -32.90 57.87
CA MET A 1 35.37 -32.27 56.95
C MET A 1 34.77 -32.34 55.56
N ILE A 2 34.35 -31.19 55.03
CA ILE A 2 33.77 -31.07 53.68
C ILE A 2 34.89 -30.47 52.84
N GLU A 3 35.47 -31.23 51.91
CA GLU A 3 36.43 -30.70 50.95
C GLU A 3 35.66 -29.98 49.83
N SER A 4 35.79 -28.66 49.80
CA SER A 4 35.33 -27.81 48.71
C SER A 4 36.21 -28.05 47.48
N VAL A 5 35.67 -28.74 46.47
CA VAL A 5 36.31 -28.84 45.15
C VAL A 5 35.90 -27.60 44.34
N GLU A 6 36.76 -26.59 44.31
CA GLU A 6 36.63 -25.49 43.36
C GLU A 6 36.84 -26.02 41.94
N ARG A 7 35.75 -26.07 41.15
CA ARG A 7 35.87 -26.23 39.70
C ARG A 7 36.24 -24.88 39.10
N VAL A 8 37.54 -24.69 38.86
CA VAL A 8 38.02 -23.63 37.98
C VAL A 8 37.51 -23.92 36.58
N ILE A 9 36.57 -23.10 36.12
CA ILE A 9 36.09 -23.13 34.74
C ILE A 9 37.05 -22.23 33.96
N ASP A 10 37.95 -22.81 33.17
CA ASP A 10 38.86 -22.04 32.32
C ASP A 10 38.03 -21.30 31.25
N ILE A 11 37.94 -19.97 31.36
CA ILE A 11 37.31 -19.11 30.36
C ILE A 11 38.29 -19.04 29.17
N PRO A 12 37.92 -19.50 27.96
CA PRO A 12 38.83 -19.46 26.83
C PRO A 12 39.10 -18.02 26.42
N ALA A 13 40.38 -17.69 26.27
CA ALA A 13 40.78 -16.44 25.63
C ALA A 13 40.31 -16.44 24.16
N TYR A 14 39.75 -15.32 23.74
CA TYR A 14 39.21 -15.07 22.41
C TYR A 14 39.95 -13.88 21.80
N ASP A 15 40.41 -14.02 20.56
CA ASP A 15 41.03 -12.94 19.79
C ASP A 15 40.00 -11.86 19.45
N ALA A 16 40.46 -10.68 18.99
CA ALA A 16 39.60 -9.53 18.66
C ALA A 16 38.50 -9.85 17.62
N ASP A 17 38.68 -10.92 16.84
CA ASP A 17 37.72 -11.41 15.84
C ASP A 17 36.73 -12.45 16.39
N GLY A 18 36.71 -12.70 17.70
CA GLY A 18 35.84 -13.69 18.31
C GLY A 18 36.15 -15.11 17.84
N LEU A 19 37.44 -15.44 17.69
CA LEU A 19 37.95 -16.81 17.53
C LEU A 19 38.81 -17.20 18.74
N PRO A 20 38.78 -18.47 19.19
CA PRO A 20 39.58 -18.86 20.35
C PRO A 20 41.05 -19.03 19.94
N VAL A 21 41.95 -18.52 20.77
CA VAL A 21 43.39 -18.50 20.47
C VAL A 21 43.91 -19.94 20.29
N ALA A 22 44.74 -20.15 19.28
CA ALA A 22 45.33 -21.44 18.95
C ALA A 22 46.20 -21.94 20.13
N GLY A 23 45.62 -22.81 20.97
CA GLY A 23 46.20 -23.26 22.23
C GLY A 23 45.16 -23.49 23.34
N SER A 24 43.93 -23.00 23.19
CA SER A 24 42.85 -23.26 24.14
C SER A 24 42.29 -24.68 23.98
N ALA A 25 42.16 -25.42 25.09
CA ALA A 25 41.80 -26.83 25.17
C ALA A 25 40.31 -27.14 24.93
N TYR A 26 39.61 -26.31 24.13
CA TYR A 26 38.23 -26.57 23.72
C TYR A 26 38.26 -27.38 22.41
N LYS A 27 37.82 -28.64 22.47
CA LYS A 27 37.60 -29.45 21.26
C LYS A 27 36.34 -28.95 20.54
N SER A 28 36.53 -28.25 19.43
CA SER A 28 35.42 -27.87 18.53
C SER A 28 34.68 -29.11 18.02
N VAL A 29 33.34 -29.10 18.04
CA VAL A 29 32.47 -30.23 17.65
C VAL A 29 32.23 -30.26 16.13
N SER A 30 32.93 -29.44 15.36
CA SER A 30 32.72 -29.27 13.91
C SER A 30 33.67 -30.14 13.08
N ASN A 31 33.11 -30.89 12.13
CA ASN A 31 33.86 -31.74 11.17
C ASN A 31 34.56 -30.98 10.03
N MET A 32 34.61 -29.65 10.08
CA MET A 32 35.13 -28.80 9.00
C MET A 32 36.47 -28.17 9.39
N THR A 33 37.42 -28.09 8.46
CA THR A 33 38.69 -27.42 8.72
C THR A 33 38.49 -25.90 8.92
N PRO A 34 39.33 -25.21 9.70
CA PRO A 34 39.17 -23.77 9.98
C PRO A 34 39.18 -22.88 8.73
N VAL A 35 39.83 -23.36 7.66
CA VAL A 35 39.93 -22.66 6.37
C VAL A 35 38.63 -22.76 5.58
N GLU A 36 37.96 -23.91 5.62
CA GLU A 36 36.67 -24.12 4.95
C GLU A 36 35.52 -23.42 5.68
N ALA A 37 35.61 -23.29 7.01
CA ALA A 37 34.67 -22.50 7.79
C ALA A 37 34.69 -21.01 7.39
N LYS A 38 35.84 -20.47 6.95
CA LYS A 38 35.93 -19.11 6.38
C LYS A 38 35.28 -19.02 4.99
N LYS A 39 35.31 -20.09 4.21
CA LYS A 39 34.71 -20.18 2.88
C LYS A 39 33.18 -20.37 2.92
N HIS A 40 32.67 -21.01 3.98
CA HIS A 40 31.25 -21.27 4.21
C HIS A 40 30.73 -20.48 5.43
N ARG A 41 31.01 -19.18 5.49
CA ARG A 41 30.42 -18.32 6.53
C ARG A 41 28.94 -18.07 6.24
N SER A 42 28.20 -17.90 7.33
CA SER A 42 26.74 -17.84 7.44
C SER A 42 26.03 -17.14 6.28
N PHE A 43 24.91 -17.70 5.84
CA PHE A 43 24.00 -17.15 4.83
C PHE A 43 23.65 -15.65 5.03
N TRP A 44 23.71 -15.17 6.26
CA TRP A 44 23.41 -13.79 6.65
C TRP A 44 24.56 -12.80 6.43
N ASP A 45 25.73 -13.24 5.98
CA ASP A 45 26.84 -12.35 5.62
C ASP A 45 26.63 -11.79 4.21
N PRO A 46 26.25 -10.50 4.08
CA PRO A 46 25.90 -9.90 2.79
C PRO A 46 27.08 -9.87 1.81
N ALA A 47 28.33 -10.00 2.28
CA ALA A 47 29.52 -9.99 1.42
C ALA A 47 29.75 -11.33 0.67
N ILE A 48 29.16 -12.43 1.15
CA ILE A 48 29.43 -13.79 0.64
C ILE A 48 28.19 -14.42 -0.02
N SER A 49 26.98 -13.94 0.29
CA SER A 49 25.74 -14.47 -0.28
C SER A 49 25.61 -14.13 -1.78
N ALA A 50 25.85 -15.11 -2.65
CA ALA A 50 25.75 -14.95 -4.12
C ALA A 50 24.35 -14.54 -4.64
N SER A 51 23.31 -14.69 -3.82
CA SER A 51 21.93 -14.30 -4.11
C SER A 51 21.63 -12.82 -3.84
N LEU A 52 22.46 -12.15 -3.04
CA LEU A 52 22.32 -10.73 -2.75
C LEU A 52 23.16 -9.95 -3.77
N LYS A 53 22.64 -9.84 -5.00
CA LYS A 53 23.09 -8.76 -5.88
C LYS A 53 22.92 -7.49 -5.05
N GLU A 54 23.99 -6.74 -4.83
CA GLU A 54 23.91 -5.39 -4.25
C GLU A 54 22.88 -4.63 -5.10
N GLY A 55 21.64 -4.62 -4.63
CA GLY A 55 20.57 -3.97 -5.36
C GLY A 55 20.95 -2.52 -5.32
N THR A 56 21.33 -1.94 -6.46
CA THR A 56 21.45 -0.50 -6.61
C THR A 56 20.15 0.07 -6.07
N ILE A 57 20.17 0.58 -4.83
CA ILE A 57 19.00 1.15 -4.17
C ILE A 57 18.67 2.38 -5.00
N THR A 58 17.75 2.20 -5.93
CA THR A 58 17.27 3.29 -6.75
C THR A 58 16.48 4.20 -5.81
N LYS A 59 16.78 5.50 -5.92
CA LYS A 59 16.07 6.49 -5.13
C LYS A 59 14.57 6.30 -5.37
N PRO A 60 13.76 6.19 -4.30
CA PRO A 60 12.32 6.07 -4.46
C PRO A 60 11.80 7.26 -5.27
N ASP A 61 10.86 6.99 -6.17
CA ASP A 61 10.26 8.01 -7.00
C ASP A 61 9.58 9.06 -6.10
N LYS A 62 9.93 10.33 -6.32
CA LYS A 62 9.37 11.46 -5.56
C LYS A 62 8.03 11.92 -6.10
N THR A 63 7.61 11.42 -7.26
CA THR A 63 6.37 11.84 -7.89
C THR A 63 5.17 11.25 -7.13
N ILE A 64 4.33 12.13 -6.60
CA ILE A 64 3.05 11.72 -6.00
C ILE A 64 2.13 11.32 -7.15
N ARG A 65 1.67 10.07 -7.16
CA ARG A 65 0.83 9.52 -8.23
C ARG A 65 -0.56 9.18 -7.70
N ASN A 66 -1.56 9.28 -8.57
CA ASN A 66 -2.91 8.84 -8.27
C ASN A 66 -2.94 7.30 -8.16
N PRO A 67 -3.51 6.71 -7.09
CA PRO A 67 -3.46 5.27 -6.82
C PRO A 67 -4.22 4.43 -7.87
N TYR A 68 -5.19 5.01 -8.57
CA TYR A 68 -5.97 4.33 -9.60
C TYR A 68 -5.37 4.46 -10.99
N THR A 69 -4.95 5.66 -11.38
CA THR A 69 -4.50 5.95 -12.76
C THR A 69 -2.98 6.01 -12.92
N GLN A 70 -2.21 6.01 -11.83
CA GLN A 70 -0.75 6.18 -11.81
C GLN A 70 -0.26 7.49 -12.45
N LYS A 71 -1.16 8.44 -12.73
CA LYS A 71 -0.84 9.76 -13.24
C LYS A 71 -0.25 10.64 -12.13
N PRO A 72 0.69 11.55 -12.44
CA PRO A 72 1.20 12.50 -11.45
C PRO A 72 0.07 13.38 -10.93
N LEU A 73 -0.06 13.47 -9.62
CA LEU A 73 -1.14 14.19 -8.93
C LEU A 73 -0.57 15.44 -8.26
N LYS A 74 -1.14 16.61 -8.58
CA LYS A 74 -0.78 17.87 -7.93
C LYS A 74 -1.83 18.24 -6.88
N TYR A 75 -1.44 19.07 -5.92
CA TYR A 75 -2.36 19.58 -4.90
C TYR A 75 -3.59 20.28 -5.49
N LYS A 76 -3.43 20.95 -6.64
CA LYS A 76 -4.52 21.65 -7.36
C LYS A 76 -5.58 20.70 -7.92
N ASP A 77 -5.24 19.43 -8.10
CA ASP A 77 -6.15 18.42 -8.64
C ASP A 77 -6.98 17.75 -7.52
N LEU A 78 -6.66 18.04 -6.26
CA LEU A 78 -7.41 17.58 -5.10
C LEU A 78 -8.58 18.54 -4.86
N LEU A 79 -9.80 18.03 -5.06
CA LEU A 79 -11.03 18.79 -4.88
C LEU A 79 -11.69 18.36 -3.57
N PRO A 80 -12.11 19.29 -2.70
CA PRO A 80 -12.85 18.95 -1.49
C PRO A 80 -14.22 18.40 -1.87
N VAL A 81 -14.66 17.33 -1.22
CA VAL A 81 -15.97 16.73 -1.50
C VAL A 81 -16.83 16.82 -0.24
N VAL A 82 -17.94 17.56 -0.34
CA VAL A 82 -18.92 17.71 0.74
C VAL A 82 -20.17 16.90 0.38
N PHE A 83 -20.44 15.86 1.17
CA PHE A 83 -21.67 15.08 1.06
C PHE A 83 -22.79 15.67 1.92
N THR A 84 -24.01 15.61 1.42
CA THR A 84 -25.20 15.95 2.21
C THR A 84 -25.58 14.74 3.05
N ALA A 85 -25.54 14.86 4.37
CA ALA A 85 -26.04 13.82 5.25
C ALA A 85 -27.56 13.73 5.17
N ILE A 86 -28.09 12.52 5.33
CA ILE A 86 -29.52 12.26 5.57
C ILE A 86 -29.76 12.37 7.08
N ASP A 87 -30.93 12.86 7.48
CA ASP A 87 -31.32 12.87 8.89
C ASP A 87 -31.30 11.44 9.46
N GLU A 88 -30.59 11.25 10.57
CA GLU A 88 -30.20 9.93 11.12
C GLU A 88 -31.39 9.05 11.55
N THR A 89 -32.60 9.62 11.58
CA THR A 89 -33.83 8.94 12.00
C THR A 89 -34.37 7.93 11.00
N LEU A 90 -33.94 7.97 9.73
CA LEU A 90 -34.58 7.23 8.63
C LEU A 90 -33.95 5.88 8.27
N SER A 91 -32.63 5.67 8.42
CA SER A 91 -31.97 4.36 8.23
C SER A 91 -30.46 4.45 8.45
N HIS A 92 -29.89 3.57 9.29
CA HIS A 92 -28.42 3.49 9.49
C HIS A 92 -27.64 3.06 8.23
N ALA A 93 -28.31 2.47 7.24
CA ALA A 93 -27.68 1.94 6.04
C ALA A 93 -27.38 3.01 4.97
N GLN A 94 -28.13 4.12 4.99
CA GLN A 94 -28.11 5.12 3.93
C GLN A 94 -27.78 6.48 4.53
N ARG A 95 -26.54 6.92 4.36
CA ARG A 95 -25.99 8.10 5.05
C ARG A 95 -26.06 9.40 4.24
N TYR A 96 -26.12 9.31 2.91
CA TYR A 96 -25.92 10.48 2.04
C TYR A 96 -27.01 10.63 0.99
N MET A 97 -27.40 11.87 0.73
CA MET A 97 -28.39 12.23 -0.29
C MET A 97 -27.90 13.27 -1.29
N CYS A 98 -28.50 13.23 -2.47
CA CYS A 98 -28.39 14.25 -3.50
C CYS A 98 -29.02 15.56 -2.99
N PRO A 99 -28.33 16.71 -3.06
CA PRO A 99 -28.87 17.98 -2.58
C PRO A 99 -30.04 18.53 -3.41
N VAL A 100 -30.17 18.11 -4.67
CA VAL A 100 -31.20 18.62 -5.59
C VAL A 100 -32.46 17.76 -5.52
N THR A 101 -32.34 16.45 -5.72
CA THR A 101 -33.49 15.53 -5.75
C THR A 101 -33.84 14.97 -4.38
N ARG A 102 -32.96 15.11 -3.39
CA ARG A 102 -33.05 14.41 -2.09
C ARG A 102 -33.09 12.89 -2.21
N ASP A 103 -32.70 12.35 -3.37
CA ASP A 103 -32.54 10.90 -3.55
C ASP A 103 -31.32 10.40 -2.79
N VAL A 104 -31.42 9.19 -2.24
CA VAL A 104 -30.31 8.53 -1.56
C VAL A 104 -29.21 8.14 -2.54
N LEU A 105 -27.98 8.55 -2.25
CA LEU A 105 -26.80 8.15 -3.01
C LEU A 105 -26.39 6.73 -2.62
N THR A 106 -26.52 5.80 -3.56
CA THR A 106 -26.17 4.39 -3.38
C THR A 106 -24.97 4.03 -4.28
N ASN A 107 -24.26 2.94 -3.99
CA ASN A 107 -23.11 2.50 -4.81
C ASN A 107 -23.45 2.28 -6.30
N SER A 108 -24.72 2.02 -6.62
CA SER A 108 -25.19 1.79 -8.00
C SER A 108 -25.54 3.08 -8.76
N THR A 109 -25.85 4.18 -8.06
CA THR A 109 -26.28 5.42 -8.69
C THR A 109 -25.09 6.08 -9.38
N LYS A 110 -25.28 6.58 -10.61
CA LYS A 110 -24.26 7.36 -11.30
C LYS A 110 -24.21 8.73 -10.63
N CYS A 111 -23.06 9.08 -10.08
CA CYS A 111 -22.87 10.34 -9.38
C CYS A 111 -21.89 11.21 -10.15
N CYS A 112 -22.09 12.52 -10.11
CA CYS A 112 -21.11 13.47 -10.58
C CYS A 112 -20.88 14.55 -9.54
N TYR A 113 -19.73 15.17 -9.66
CA TYR A 113 -19.25 16.21 -8.77
C TYR A 113 -19.32 17.57 -9.49
N LEU A 114 -19.82 18.57 -8.77
CA LEU A 114 -19.85 19.96 -9.20
C LEU A 114 -18.69 20.71 -8.55
N LYS A 115 -17.75 21.24 -9.35
CA LYS A 115 -16.62 22.03 -8.81
C LYS A 115 -17.06 23.27 -8.04
N THR A 116 -18.14 23.90 -8.48
CA THR A 116 -18.60 25.19 -7.98
C THR A 116 -19.16 25.13 -6.56
N SER A 117 -19.98 24.12 -6.25
CA SER A 117 -20.54 23.88 -4.91
C SER A 117 -19.76 22.85 -4.10
N SER A 118 -18.81 22.13 -4.72
CA SER A 118 -18.07 21.03 -4.08
C SER A 118 -18.97 19.90 -3.57
N ARG A 119 -20.12 19.69 -4.23
CA ARG A 119 -21.15 18.72 -3.85
C ARG A 119 -21.34 17.64 -4.90
N VAL A 120 -21.82 16.50 -4.43
CA VAL A 120 -22.13 15.34 -5.25
C VAL A 120 -23.61 15.32 -5.59
N VAL A 121 -23.91 15.18 -6.87
CA VAL A 121 -25.26 15.17 -7.43
C VAL A 121 -25.45 13.91 -8.28
N ASN A 122 -26.70 13.45 -8.40
CA ASN A 122 -27.04 12.36 -9.30
C ASN A 122 -26.85 12.77 -10.78
N ALA A 123 -26.36 11.85 -11.61
CA ALA A 123 -26.08 12.11 -13.01
C ALA A 123 -27.31 12.51 -13.82
N ALA A 124 -28.50 12.02 -13.45
CA ALA A 124 -29.76 12.38 -14.09
C ALA A 124 -30.06 13.89 -14.01
N CYS A 125 -29.63 14.55 -12.93
CA CYS A 125 -29.91 15.97 -12.72
C CYS A 125 -29.00 16.89 -13.55
N ILE A 126 -27.87 16.38 -14.06
CA ILE A 126 -26.85 17.21 -14.70
C ILE A 126 -27.35 17.77 -16.01
N GLU A 127 -28.09 16.99 -16.77
CA GLU A 127 -28.65 17.44 -18.05
C GLU A 127 -29.59 18.63 -17.84
N MET A 128 -30.36 18.61 -16.75
CA MET A 128 -31.24 19.73 -16.35
C MET A 128 -30.43 20.93 -15.85
N ILE A 129 -29.49 20.72 -14.93
CA ILE A 129 -28.64 21.77 -14.37
C ILE A 129 -27.83 22.49 -15.48
N LEU A 130 -27.36 21.73 -16.47
CA LEU A 130 -26.61 22.28 -17.58
C LEU A 130 -27.48 23.10 -18.55
N LYS A 131 -28.77 22.75 -18.68
CA LYS A 131 -29.74 23.53 -19.44
C LYS A 131 -30.05 24.86 -18.75
N ASP A 132 -30.14 24.85 -17.43
CA ASP A 132 -30.35 26.05 -16.62
C ASP A 132 -29.08 26.90 -16.47
N GLY A 133 -27.90 26.30 -16.72
CA GLY A 133 -26.60 26.98 -16.77
C GLY A 133 -26.10 27.51 -15.42
N SER A 134 -26.75 27.14 -14.32
CA SER A 134 -26.44 27.62 -12.97
C SER A 134 -26.53 26.49 -11.93
N ASP A 135 -25.71 26.57 -10.90
CA ASP A 135 -25.71 25.61 -9.79
C ASP A 135 -26.92 25.84 -8.88
N PRO A 136 -27.78 24.84 -8.61
CA PRO A 136 -28.98 25.00 -7.79
C PRO A 136 -28.70 25.31 -6.30
N ILE A 137 -27.46 25.16 -5.83
CA ILE A 137 -27.11 25.32 -4.40
C ILE A 137 -26.45 26.68 -4.14
N ASN A 138 -25.65 27.16 -5.09
CA ASN A 138 -24.86 28.39 -4.96
C ASN A 138 -25.27 29.48 -5.96
N GLY A 139 -26.09 29.16 -6.97
CA GLY A 139 -26.53 30.11 -8.01
C GLY A 139 -25.42 30.56 -8.96
N LYS A 140 -24.22 29.97 -8.88
CA LYS A 140 -23.08 30.32 -9.72
C LYS A 140 -23.19 29.66 -11.10
N PRO A 141 -22.67 30.28 -12.17
CA PRO A 141 -22.73 29.71 -13.50
C PRO A 141 -21.93 28.40 -13.57
N LEU A 142 -22.45 27.42 -14.30
CA LEU A 142 -21.84 26.10 -14.44
C LEU A 142 -21.64 25.77 -15.92
N THR A 143 -20.43 25.31 -16.25
CA THR A 143 -20.11 24.80 -17.60
C THR A 143 -19.88 23.28 -17.58
N LYS A 144 -19.88 22.65 -18.76
CA LYS A 144 -19.62 21.20 -18.91
C LYS A 144 -18.28 20.78 -18.31
N ASP A 145 -17.27 21.66 -18.37
CA ASP A 145 -15.91 21.37 -17.90
C ASP A 145 -15.81 21.31 -16.37
N ASP A 146 -16.77 21.93 -15.67
CA ASP A 146 -16.86 21.97 -14.22
C ASP A 146 -17.58 20.77 -13.62
N VAL A 147 -18.13 19.91 -14.47
CA VAL A 147 -18.79 18.67 -14.08
C VAL A 147 -17.82 17.51 -14.24
N ILE A 148 -17.50 16.86 -13.12
CA ILE A 148 -16.64 15.66 -13.10
C ILE A 148 -17.52 14.44 -12.86
N SER A 149 -17.60 13.52 -13.83
CA SER A 149 -18.29 12.26 -13.64
C SER A 149 -17.48 11.33 -12.74
N MET A 150 -18.11 10.85 -11.67
CA MET A 150 -17.46 9.92 -10.76
C MET A 150 -17.65 8.50 -11.26
N HIS A 151 -16.58 7.71 -11.15
CA HIS A 151 -16.64 6.30 -11.48
C HIS A 151 -17.39 5.57 -10.36
N ARG A 152 -18.25 4.62 -10.75
CA ARG A 152 -18.98 3.80 -9.78
C ARG A 152 -17.99 2.86 -9.09
N GLY A 153 -18.01 2.86 -7.76
CA GLY A 153 -17.18 1.99 -6.94
C GLY A 153 -17.58 0.52 -7.13
N GLY A 154 -16.65 -0.30 -7.58
CA GLY A 154 -16.84 -1.73 -7.78
C GLY A 154 -17.08 -2.45 -6.46
N THR A 155 -18.34 -2.71 -6.16
CA THR A 155 -18.71 -3.69 -5.13
C THR A 155 -18.67 -5.08 -5.77
N GLY A 156 -17.80 -5.94 -5.25
CA GLY A 156 -17.97 -7.41 -5.32
C GLY A 156 -17.23 -8.18 -6.41
N TYR A 157 -17.21 -7.76 -7.68
CA TYR A 157 -16.67 -8.64 -8.74
C TYR A 157 -15.96 -7.89 -9.86
N ALA A 158 -14.88 -8.51 -10.36
CA ALA A 158 -13.99 -8.04 -11.44
C ALA A 158 -14.66 -7.81 -12.81
N ARG A 159 -16.00 -7.74 -12.88
CA ARG A 159 -16.77 -7.67 -14.12
C ARG A 159 -16.93 -6.25 -14.67
N THR A 160 -16.90 -5.21 -13.82
CA THR A 160 -17.25 -3.85 -14.26
C THR A 160 -16.06 -3.08 -14.84
N ASN A 161 -14.83 -3.41 -14.44
CA ASN A 161 -13.62 -2.83 -15.01
C ASN A 161 -12.94 -3.86 -15.93
N MET A 162 -12.33 -3.41 -17.03
CA MET A 162 -11.52 -4.24 -17.92
C MET A 162 -10.22 -4.68 -17.22
N LEU A 163 -10.33 -5.53 -16.21
CA LEU A 163 -9.21 -6.07 -15.45
C LEU A 163 -8.68 -7.31 -16.18
N LYS A 164 -7.47 -7.22 -16.72
CA LYS A 164 -6.75 -8.38 -17.26
C LYS A 164 -6.01 -9.05 -16.11
N ALA A 165 -6.41 -10.27 -15.74
CA ALA A 165 -5.66 -11.08 -14.79
C ALA A 165 -4.59 -11.89 -15.55
N ASN A 166 -3.32 -11.71 -15.17
CA ASN A 166 -2.25 -12.57 -15.67
C ASN A 166 -2.14 -13.80 -14.75
N LEU A 167 -2.36 -14.99 -15.31
CA LEU A 167 -2.17 -16.25 -14.60
C LEU A 167 -0.68 -16.56 -14.52
N TYR A 168 -0.07 -16.41 -13.34
CA TYR A 168 1.30 -16.86 -13.10
C TYR A 168 1.28 -18.30 -12.59
N ARG A 169 1.74 -19.25 -13.41
CA ARG A 169 2.00 -20.62 -12.95
C ARG A 169 3.45 -20.69 -12.47
N PRO A 170 3.74 -21.21 -11.27
CA PRO A 170 5.12 -21.49 -10.89
C PRO A 170 5.69 -22.52 -11.89
N GLN A 171 6.77 -22.15 -12.57
CA GLN A 171 7.51 -23.08 -13.43
C GLN A 171 8.21 -24.12 -12.54
N MET A 172 7.53 -25.24 -12.33
CA MET A 172 8.15 -26.50 -11.97
C MET A 172 7.50 -27.60 -12.81
N ALA A 173 7.64 -27.48 -14.12
CA ALA A 173 7.52 -28.63 -15.01
C ALA A 173 8.96 -29.05 -15.33
N LEU A 174 9.34 -30.23 -14.83
CA LEU A 174 10.59 -30.90 -15.12
C LEU A 174 10.80 -31.04 -16.63
N ALA A 175 12.07 -30.95 -17.03
CA ALA A 175 12.58 -31.22 -18.37
C ALA A 175 12.23 -32.64 -18.86
#